data_AF-A0A1W9M5N5-F1
#
_entry.id   AF-A0A1W9M5N5-F1
#
_cell.length_a   1.000
_cell.length_b   1.000
_cell.length_c   1.000
_cell.angle_alpha   90.00
_cell.angle_beta   90.00
_cell.angle_gamma   90.00
#
_symmetry.space_group_name_H-M   'P 1'
#
loop_
_entity.id
_entity.type
_entity.pdbx_description
1 polymer ?
#
loop_
_entity_poly.entity_id
_entity_poly.type
_entity_poly.pdbx_seq_one_letter_code
_entity_poly.pdbx_strand_id
1 'polypeptide(L)'
;MSGPQEYEKLDLFYLGREHDPDSGKTSGRPLLYKNKNLTTHGVIIGMTGSGKTGLGIALMEEAALDRVPALIIDPKGDMANLLLSFPELRPDDFLPWIDQAEAARKGKDVAALAAETAQTWENGLKSWDQGKERIAAMRATTEFAVYTPGSASGRPLSVLG
;
A
#
# COMPACT_ATOMS: atom_id res chain seq x y z
N MET A 1 7.51 4.58 24.94
CA MET A 1 7.34 4.93 23.52
C MET A 1 8.04 3.84 22.75
N SER A 2 7.27 2.92 22.17
CA SER A 2 7.79 1.85 21.32
C SER A 2 8.19 2.47 19.98
N GLY A 3 9.48 2.46 19.66
CA GLY A 3 9.95 2.96 18.36
C GLY A 3 9.62 2.00 17.21
N PRO A 4 9.79 2.44 15.95
CA PRO A 4 9.57 1.65 14.73
C PRO A 4 10.35 0.32 14.66
N GLN A 5 11.27 0.07 15.59
CA GLN A 5 12.04 -1.18 15.71
C GLN A 5 11.25 -2.36 16.28
N GLU A 6 10.08 -2.16 16.90
CA GLU A 6 9.37 -3.29 17.54
C GLU A 6 8.68 -4.22 16.53
N TYR A 7 8.28 -3.72 15.37
CA TYR A 7 7.46 -4.47 14.40
C TYR A 7 8.15 -4.85 13.08
N GLU A 8 9.24 -4.18 12.70
CA GLU A 8 10.03 -4.55 11.50
C GLU A 8 10.91 -5.78 11.75
N LYS A 9 10.26 -6.92 11.98
CA LYS A 9 10.87 -8.24 12.21
C LYS A 9 10.30 -9.22 11.21
N LEU A 10 11.17 -10.09 10.68
CA LEU A 10 10.71 -11.17 9.81
C LEU A 10 9.66 -12.04 10.53
N ASP A 11 8.73 -12.57 9.76
CA ASP A 11 7.57 -13.36 10.18
C ASP A 11 6.43 -12.59 10.88
N LEU A 12 6.50 -11.26 10.93
CA LEU A 12 5.47 -10.40 11.53
C LEU A 12 4.98 -9.33 10.55
N PHE A 13 3.69 -9.38 10.26
CA PHE A 13 2.98 -8.37 9.47
C PHE A 13 2.44 -7.28 10.40
N TYR A 14 2.70 -6.02 10.08
CA TYR A 14 2.10 -4.87 10.73
C TYR A 14 0.73 -4.55 10.10
N LEU A 15 -0.36 -4.80 10.81
CA LEU A 15 -1.73 -4.58 10.32
C LEU A 15 -2.37 -3.28 10.86
N GLY A 16 -1.53 -2.32 11.26
CA GLY A 16 -1.95 -1.07 11.87
C GLY A 16 -1.78 -1.08 13.39
N ARG A 17 -2.74 -0.51 14.12
CA ARG A 17 -2.68 -0.34 15.58
C ARG A 17 -3.89 -0.96 16.25
N GLU A 18 -3.73 -1.40 17.48
CA GLU A 18 -4.85 -1.96 18.25
C GLU A 18 -5.96 -0.93 18.41
N HIS A 19 -7.18 -1.35 18.08
CA HIS A 19 -8.39 -0.56 18.20
C HIS A 19 -9.32 -1.24 19.21
N ASP A 20 -9.75 -0.48 20.22
CA ASP A 20 -10.73 -0.93 21.20
C ASP A 20 -12.15 -0.66 20.67
N PRO A 21 -12.94 -1.71 20.36
CA PRO A 21 -14.28 -1.55 19.81
C PRO A 21 -15.28 -0.95 20.81
N ASP A 22 -15.05 -1.10 22.12
CA ASP A 22 -15.98 -0.62 23.14
C ASP A 22 -15.81 0.89 23.36
N SER A 23 -14.57 1.37 23.41
CA SER A 23 -14.28 2.80 23.57
C SER A 23 -14.13 3.56 22.25
N GLY A 24 -14.01 2.86 21.12
CA GLY A 24 -13.74 3.43 19.80
C GLY A 24 -12.34 4.05 19.68
N LYS A 25 -11.43 3.78 20.63
CA LYS A 25 -10.10 4.39 20.67
C LYS A 25 -9.07 3.48 20.00
N THR A 26 -8.30 4.06 19.09
CA THR A 26 -7.09 3.42 18.55
C THR A 26 -5.90 3.80 19.42
N SER A 27 -5.20 2.80 19.95
CA SER A 27 -4.00 2.99 20.76
C SER A 27 -2.77 3.22 19.89
N GLY A 28 -1.63 3.58 20.49
CA GLY A 28 -0.33 3.60 19.80
C GLY A 28 0.33 2.23 19.66
N ARG A 29 -0.30 1.15 20.15
CA ARG A 29 0.31 -0.19 20.12
C ARG A 29 0.11 -0.83 18.73
N PRO A 30 1.17 -1.40 18.13
CA PRO A 30 1.05 -2.04 16.83
C PRO A 30 0.20 -3.31 16.91
N LEU A 31 -0.65 -3.52 15.91
CA LEU A 31 -1.38 -4.77 15.70
C LEU A 31 -0.53 -5.68 14.82
N LEU A 32 0.13 -6.66 15.43
CA LEU A 32 1.06 -7.57 14.75
C LEU A 32 0.42 -8.92 14.48
N TYR A 33 0.61 -9.42 13.27
CA TYR A 33 0.07 -10.71 12.82
C TYR A 33 1.19 -11.62 12.33
N LYS A 34 1.23 -12.87 12.79
CA LYS A 34 2.26 -13.82 12.35
C LYS A 34 1.97 -14.28 10.94
N ASN A 35 2.90 -14.09 10.00
CA ASN A 35 2.73 -14.44 8.59
C ASN A 35 2.34 -15.92 8.40
N LYS A 36 2.87 -16.82 9.24
CA LYS A 36 2.61 -18.27 9.21
C LYS A 36 1.16 -18.63 9.46
N ASN A 37 0.36 -17.74 10.02
CA ASN A 37 -1.07 -17.97 10.15
C ASN A 37 -1.78 -17.84 8.79
N LEU A 38 -1.20 -17.10 7.83
CA LEU A 38 -1.68 -16.95 6.45
C LEU A 38 -1.33 -18.14 5.55
N THR A 39 -0.63 -19.17 6.07
CA THR A 39 -0.46 -20.44 5.34
C THR A 39 -1.75 -21.28 5.36
N THR A 40 -2.76 -20.81 6.10
CA THR A 40 -4.14 -21.31 6.03
C THR A 40 -5.00 -20.33 5.25
N HIS A 41 -6.05 -20.82 4.58
CA HIS A 41 -6.92 -19.98 3.76
C HIS A 41 -7.52 -18.82 4.58
N GLY A 42 -7.42 -17.60 4.07
CA GLY A 42 -8.02 -16.41 4.65
C GLY A 42 -9.18 -15.88 3.78
N VAL A 43 -10.12 -15.19 4.41
CA VAL A 43 -11.21 -14.49 3.72
C VAL A 43 -11.37 -13.08 4.28
N ILE A 44 -11.47 -12.08 3.39
CA ILE A 44 -11.74 -10.68 3.75
C ILE A 44 -13.17 -10.37 3.30
N ILE A 45 -14.06 -10.10 4.27
CA ILE A 45 -15.48 -9.83 4.02
C ILE A 45 -15.82 -8.42 4.47
N GLY A 46 -16.65 -7.71 3.70
CA GLY A 46 -17.09 -6.37 4.02
C GLY A 46 -17.84 -5.70 2.88
N MET A 47 -18.58 -4.63 3.17
CA MET A 47 -19.31 -3.86 2.16
C MET A 47 -18.38 -2.98 1.31
N THR A 48 -18.84 -2.46 0.18
CA THR A 48 -18.07 -1.47 -0.60
C THR A 48 -17.72 -0.26 0.27
N GLY A 49 -16.50 0.26 0.17
CA GLY A 49 -16.01 1.33 1.03
C GLY A 49 -15.56 0.90 2.43
N SER A 50 -15.71 -0.36 2.82
CA SER A 50 -15.30 -0.85 4.16
C SER A 50 -13.79 -1.08 4.31
N GLY A 51 -12.98 -0.70 3.31
CA GLY A 51 -11.53 -0.87 3.35
C GLY A 51 -10.97 -2.24 2.94
N LYS A 52 -11.78 -3.15 2.36
CA LYS A 52 -11.30 -4.49 1.92
C LYS A 52 -10.05 -4.43 1.03
N THR A 53 -10.09 -3.59 -0.01
CA THR A 53 -8.97 -3.40 -0.94
C THR A 53 -7.76 -2.81 -0.23
N GLY A 54 -7.97 -1.84 0.67
CA GLY A 54 -6.89 -1.24 1.47
C GLY A 54 -6.21 -2.27 2.37
N LEU A 55 -6.98 -3.14 3.03
CA LEU A 55 -6.42 -4.25 3.81
C LEU A 55 -5.66 -5.23 2.93
N GLY A 56 -6.17 -5.55 1.74
CA GLY A 56 -5.47 -6.38 0.76
C GLY A 56 -4.12 -5.79 0.33
N ILE A 57 -4.09 -4.49 0.01
CA ILE A 57 -2.86 -3.77 -0.33
C ILE A 57 -1.87 -3.83 0.85
N ALA A 58 -2.31 -3.48 2.06
CA ALA A 58 -1.46 -3.54 3.24
C ALA A 58 -0.86 -4.94 3.47
N LEU A 59 -1.67 -6.00 3.36
CA LEU A 59 -1.18 -7.38 3.48
C LEU A 59 -0.10 -7.72 2.44
N MET A 60 -0.23 -7.22 1.21
CA MET A 60 0.77 -7.45 0.16
C MET A 60 2.04 -6.62 0.37
N GLU A 61 1.93 -5.41 0.91
CA GLU A 61 3.10 -4.61 1.32
C GLU A 61 3.88 -5.29 2.44
N GLU A 62 3.19 -5.83 3.46
CA GLU A 62 3.82 -6.61 4.52
C GLU A 62 4.47 -7.90 3.99
N ALA A 63 3.79 -8.62 3.08
CA ALA A 63 4.37 -9.79 2.43
C ALA A 63 5.65 -9.44 1.65
N ALA A 64 5.67 -8.31 0.94
CA ALA A 64 6.84 -7.84 0.20
C ALA A 64 8.01 -7.45 1.12
N LEU A 65 7.74 -6.82 2.26
CA LEU A 65 8.75 -6.49 3.29
C LEU A 65 9.33 -7.76 3.93
N ASP A 66 8.48 -8.76 4.14
CA ASP A 66 8.84 -10.06 4.74
C ASP A 66 9.43 -11.06 3.73
N ARG A 67 9.64 -10.62 2.47
CA ARG A 67 10.17 -11.43 1.36
C ARG A 67 9.35 -12.68 1.04
N VAL A 68 8.04 -12.60 1.25
CA VAL A 68 7.09 -13.63 0.87
C VAL A 68 6.62 -13.36 -0.56
N PRO A 69 6.87 -14.28 -1.53
CA PRO A 69 6.40 -14.10 -2.89
C PRO A 69 4.87 -14.17 -2.94
N ALA A 70 4.25 -13.25 -3.67
CA ALA A 70 2.80 -13.17 -3.81
C ALA A 70 2.39 -13.13 -5.29
N LEU A 71 1.32 -13.87 -5.62
CA LEU A 71 0.62 -13.80 -6.90
C LEU A 71 -0.81 -13.35 -6.64
N ILE A 72 -1.24 -12.31 -7.37
CA ILE A 72 -2.56 -11.71 -7.20
C ILE A 72 -3.35 -11.90 -8.48
N ILE A 73 -4.53 -12.53 -8.37
CA ILE A 73 -5.51 -12.57 -9.44
C ILE A 73 -6.50 -11.43 -9.18
N ASP A 74 -6.38 -10.36 -9.97
CA ASP A 74 -7.13 -9.13 -9.75
C ASP A 74 -8.06 -8.83 -10.93
N PRO A 75 -9.33 -9.28 -10.88
CA PRO A 75 -10.29 -8.99 -11.93
C PRO A 75 -10.77 -7.52 -11.92
N LYS A 76 -10.50 -6.75 -10.85
CA LYS A 76 -10.93 -5.35 -10.74
C LYS A 76 -9.85 -4.36 -11.17
N GLY A 77 -8.58 -4.76 -11.08
CA GLY A 77 -7.42 -3.92 -11.40
C GLY A 77 -6.98 -3.00 -10.25
N ASP A 78 -7.67 -3.05 -9.11
CA ASP A 78 -7.39 -2.17 -7.96
C ASP A 78 -6.03 -2.46 -7.29
N MET A 79 -5.50 -3.68 -7.41
CA MET A 79 -4.25 -4.10 -6.78
C MET A 79 -3.02 -3.54 -7.50
N ALA A 80 -3.18 -3.05 -8.74
CA ALA A 80 -2.12 -2.31 -9.43
C ALA A 80 -1.69 -1.04 -8.68
N ASN A 81 -2.51 -0.54 -7.74
CA ASN A 81 -2.16 0.56 -6.86
C ASN A 81 -0.91 0.29 -6.00
N LEU A 82 -0.50 -0.97 -5.79
CA LEU A 82 0.78 -1.30 -5.17
C LEU A 82 1.98 -0.69 -5.91
N LEU A 83 1.85 -0.44 -7.21
CA LEU A 83 2.88 0.18 -8.04
C LEU A 83 2.96 1.71 -7.83
N LEU A 84 2.01 2.33 -7.14
CA LEU A 84 2.01 3.75 -6.80
C LEU A 84 2.74 4.05 -5.48
N SER A 85 3.59 3.14 -5.01
CA SER A 85 4.45 3.35 -3.85
C SER A 85 5.76 4.03 -4.28
N PHE A 86 5.91 5.32 -3.98
CA PHE A 86 7.05 6.16 -4.37
C PHE A 86 8.04 6.31 -3.21
N PRO A 87 9.27 5.77 -3.28
CA PRO A 87 10.23 5.81 -2.17
C PRO A 87 10.58 7.22 -1.71
N GLU A 88 10.73 8.16 -2.65
CA GLU A 88 11.18 9.52 -2.34
C GLU A 88 10.01 10.47 -2.01
N LEU A 89 8.76 10.06 -2.32
CA LEU A 89 7.54 10.87 -2.20
C LEU A 89 7.71 12.28 -2.78
N ARG A 90 8.33 12.42 -3.95
CA ARG A 90 8.55 13.73 -4.58
C ARG A 90 7.27 14.18 -5.29
N PRO A 91 6.97 15.49 -5.36
CA PRO A 91 5.85 16.00 -6.14
C PRO A 91 5.82 15.44 -7.58
N ASP A 92 6.98 15.31 -8.22
CA ASP A 92 7.11 14.77 -9.58
C ASP A 92 6.67 13.31 -9.72
N ASP A 93 6.73 12.53 -8.64
CA ASP A 93 6.26 11.14 -8.64
C ASP A 93 4.71 11.08 -8.70
N PHE A 94 4.03 12.11 -8.17
CA PHE A 94 2.57 12.25 -8.17
C PHE A 94 2.03 12.99 -9.39
N LEU A 95 2.81 13.89 -9.97
CA LEU A 95 2.40 14.78 -11.06
C LEU A 95 1.69 14.06 -12.23
N PRO A 96 2.15 12.89 -12.73
CA PRO A 96 1.48 12.18 -13.82
C PRO A 96 0.07 11.69 -13.48
N TRP A 97 -0.25 11.59 -12.19
CA TRP A 97 -1.49 11.03 -11.67
C TRP A 97 -2.49 12.11 -11.23
N ILE A 98 -2.11 13.39 -11.30
CA ILE A 98 -2.98 14.50 -10.94
C ILE A 98 -3.97 14.79 -12.07
N ASP A 99 -5.26 14.79 -11.71
CA ASP A 99 -6.33 15.23 -12.61
C ASP A 99 -6.34 16.77 -12.73
N GLN A 100 -6.21 17.26 -13.96
CA GLN A 100 -6.26 18.68 -14.28
C GLN A 100 -7.60 19.33 -13.90
N ALA A 101 -8.72 18.62 -14.09
CA ALA A 101 -10.04 19.11 -13.74
C ALA A 101 -10.20 19.25 -12.23
N GLU A 102 -9.62 18.32 -11.45
CA GLU A 102 -9.58 18.43 -10.00
C GLU A 102 -8.75 19.63 -9.54
N ALA A 103 -7.57 19.81 -10.11
CA ALA A 103 -6.70 20.96 -9.81
C ALA A 103 -7.45 22.28 -10.07
N ALA A 104 -8.08 22.42 -11.24
CA ALA A 104 -8.87 23.59 -11.60
C ALA A 104 -10.04 23.84 -10.63
N ARG A 105 -10.78 22.80 -10.24
CA ARG A 105 -11.89 22.90 -9.26
C ARG A 105 -11.40 23.37 -7.89
N LYS A 106 -10.17 23.02 -7.51
CA LYS A 106 -9.52 23.48 -6.27
C LYS A 106 -8.83 24.83 -6.41
N GLY A 107 -8.86 25.46 -7.58
CA GLY A 107 -8.17 26.73 -7.86
C GLY A 107 -6.65 26.62 -7.83
N LYS A 108 -6.11 25.43 -8.14
CA LYS A 108 -4.67 25.12 -8.13
C LYS A 108 -4.22 24.70 -9.52
N ASP A 109 -2.95 24.89 -9.83
CA ASP A 109 -2.34 24.17 -10.95
C ASP A 109 -1.98 22.72 -10.55
N VAL A 110 -1.65 21.91 -11.56
CA VAL A 110 -1.33 20.49 -11.35
C VAL A 110 -0.08 20.27 -10.50
N ALA A 111 0.91 21.16 -10.57
CA ALA A 111 2.16 21.04 -9.83
C ALA A 111 1.94 21.34 -8.34
N ALA A 112 1.15 22.35 -8.03
CA ALA A 112 0.74 22.70 -6.68
C ALA A 112 -0.09 21.58 -6.04
N LEU A 113 -1.03 20.97 -6.80
CA LEU A 113 -1.80 19.82 -6.30
C LEU A 113 -0.92 18.57 -6.13
N ALA A 114 0.05 18.33 -7.02
CA ALA A 114 1.01 17.23 -6.86
C ALA A 114 1.85 17.38 -5.58
N ALA A 115 2.34 18.59 -5.29
CA ALA A 115 3.10 18.88 -4.08
C ALA A 115 2.28 18.70 -2.81
N GLU A 116 1.01 19.14 -2.80
CA GLU A 116 0.09 18.92 -1.69
C GLU A 116 -0.22 17.44 -1.48
N THR A 117 -0.44 16.68 -2.55
CA THR A 117 -0.67 15.23 -2.49
C THR A 117 0.55 14.52 -1.91
N ALA A 118 1.76 14.86 -2.37
CA ALA A 118 3.01 14.32 -1.83
C ALA A 118 3.15 14.57 -0.32
N GLN A 119 2.88 15.81 0.11
CA GLN A 119 2.92 16.17 1.53
C GLN A 119 1.85 15.45 2.34
N THR A 120 0.65 15.27 1.78
CA THR A 120 -0.45 14.54 2.43
C THR A 120 -0.07 13.08 2.66
N TRP A 121 0.52 12.42 1.66
CA TRP A 121 1.01 11.05 1.78
C TRP A 121 2.12 10.94 2.83
N GLU A 122 3.12 11.81 2.77
CA GLU A 122 4.22 11.80 3.73
C GLU A 122 3.73 12.01 5.18
N ASN A 123 2.81 12.94 5.39
CA ASN A 123 2.21 13.17 6.71
C ASN A 123 1.35 11.99 7.18
N GLY A 124 0.60 11.38 6.26
CA GLY A 124 -0.20 10.18 6.53
C GLY A 124 0.67 9.03 7.01
N LEU A 125 1.74 8.71 6.28
CA LEU A 125 2.69 7.67 6.66
C LEU A 125 3.34 7.96 8.03
N LYS A 126 3.82 9.18 8.23
CA LYS A 126 4.41 9.60 9.51
C LYS A 126 3.44 9.48 10.69
N SER A 127 2.14 9.73 10.48
CA SER A 127 1.13 9.59 11.54
C SER A 127 0.95 8.14 12.03
N TRP A 128 1.41 7.18 11.21
CA TRP A 128 1.44 5.74 11.50
C TRP A 128 2.86 5.23 11.83
N ASP A 129 3.79 6.12 12.17
CA ASP A 129 5.20 5.83 12.45
C ASP A 129 5.96 5.19 11.27
N GLN A 130 5.47 5.39 10.03
CA GLN A 130 6.10 4.88 8.82
C GLN A 130 6.86 5.99 8.09
N GLY A 131 8.04 5.65 7.59
CA GLY A 131 8.92 6.54 6.84
C GLY A 131 9.12 6.13 5.38
N LYS A 132 9.75 7.01 4.60
CA LYS A 132 10.14 6.78 3.19
C LYS A 132 11.05 5.55 3.06
N GLU A 133 11.87 5.32 4.08
CA GLU A 133 12.82 4.22 4.19
C GLU A 133 12.11 2.86 4.14
N ARG A 134 10.88 2.78 4.66
CA ARG A 134 10.06 1.55 4.61
C ARG A 134 9.63 1.22 3.18
N ILE A 135 9.19 2.23 2.44
CA ILE A 135 8.83 2.08 1.01
C ILE A 135 10.09 1.68 0.22
N ALA A 136 11.21 2.35 0.47
CA ALA A 136 12.49 2.04 -0.17
C ALA A 136 12.93 0.60 0.11
N ALA A 137 12.83 0.13 1.36
CA ALA A 137 13.15 -1.23 1.74
C ALA A 137 12.28 -2.25 0.99
N MET A 138 10.96 -2.05 0.97
CA MET A 138 10.01 -2.90 0.24
C MET A 138 10.34 -2.98 -1.26
N ARG A 139 10.62 -1.84 -1.89
CA ARG A 139 10.97 -1.76 -3.32
C ARG A 139 12.33 -2.37 -3.64
N ALA A 140 13.26 -2.37 -2.68
CA ALA A 140 14.58 -2.96 -2.85
C ALA A 140 14.55 -4.50 -2.74
N THR A 141 13.60 -5.07 -2.00
CA THR A 141 13.53 -6.52 -1.75
C THR A 141 12.57 -7.26 -2.67
N THR A 142 11.65 -6.56 -3.33
CA THR A 142 10.56 -7.18 -4.09
C THR A 142 10.34 -6.50 -5.44
N GLU A 143 10.32 -7.30 -6.49
CA GLU A 143 9.92 -6.86 -7.83
C GLU A 143 8.39 -6.83 -7.94
N PHE A 144 7.84 -5.72 -8.42
CA PHE A 144 6.41 -5.58 -8.71
C PHE A 144 6.18 -5.67 -10.21
N ALA A 145 5.33 -6.61 -10.63
CA ALA A 145 5.05 -6.85 -12.04
C ALA A 145 3.55 -7.05 -12.26
N VAL A 146 3.01 -6.34 -13.25
CA VAL A 146 1.62 -6.51 -13.70
C VAL A 146 1.64 -7.34 -14.97
N TYR A 147 0.96 -8.49 -14.96
CA TYR A 147 0.80 -9.35 -16.13
C TYR A 147 -0.60 -9.19 -16.70
N THR A 148 -0.71 -8.98 -18.01
CA THR A 148 -1.99 -8.72 -18.68
C THR A 148 -2.22 -9.71 -19.82
N PRO A 149 -2.98 -10.80 -19.60
CA PRO A 149 -3.37 -11.70 -20.68
C PRO A 149 -4.17 -10.96 -21.76
N GLY A 150 -3.79 -11.09 -23.02
CA GLY A 150 -4.49 -10.46 -24.15
C GLY A 150 -4.31 -8.94 -24.29
N SER A 151 -3.42 -8.31 -23.51
CA SER A 151 -3.10 -6.88 -23.61
C SER A 151 -1.60 -6.64 -23.47
N ALA A 152 -1.11 -5.53 -24.04
CA ALA A 152 0.26 -5.04 -23.90
C ALA A 152 0.39 -3.89 -22.88
N SER A 153 -0.66 -3.61 -22.09
CA SER A 153 -0.65 -2.55 -21.07
C SER A 153 0.22 -2.89 -19.85
N GLY A 154 0.47 -4.18 -19.60
CA GLY A 154 1.48 -4.68 -18.66
C GLY A 154 2.43 -5.65 -19.36
N ARG A 155 3.03 -6.56 -18.59
CA ARG A 155 3.81 -7.67 -19.15
C ARG A 155 2.85 -8.61 -19.88
N PRO A 156 3.02 -8.83 -21.19
CA PRO A 156 2.13 -9.72 -21.93
C PRO A 156 2.27 -11.14 -21.39
N LEU A 157 1.14 -11.84 -21.27
CA LEU A 157 1.12 -13.25 -20.92
C LEU A 157 0.52 -14.03 -22.09
N SER A 158 1.34 -14.86 -22.74
CA SER A 158 0.83 -15.82 -23.71
C SER A 158 0.51 -17.13 -23.00
N VAL A 159 -0.72 -17.63 -23.18
CA VAL A 159 -1.12 -18.97 -22.72
C VAL A 159 -0.80 -20.03 -23.79
N LEU A 160 -0.45 -19.58 -25.00
CA LEU A 160 -0.02 -20.40 -26.12
C LEU A 160 1.48 -20.17 -26.28
N GLY A 161 2.30 -21.15 -25.89
CA GLY A 161 3.75 -21.11 -26.09
C GLY A 161 4.12 -21.00 -27.57
#